data_AF-A0A3B9HSU0-F1
#
_entry.id   AF-A0A3B9HSU0-F1
#
_cell.length_a   1.000
_cell.length_b   1.000
_cell.length_c   1.000
_cell.angle_alpha   90.00
_cell.angle_beta   90.00
_cell.angle_gamma   90.00
#
_symmetry.space_group_name_H-M   'P 1'
#
loop_
_entity.id
_entity.type
_entity.pdbx_description
1 polymer ?
#
loop_
_entity_poly.entity_id
_entity_poly.type
_entity_poly.pdbx_seq_one_letter_code
_entity_poly.pdbx_strand_id
1 'polypeptide(L)'
;MKHRYLLIAIMMLSALCPQLSAKSCIGCSAEMPDNATFCAGCMTPQPKAVTLSAASKKPVNHREQVLQMFSFIDEFEGYFHDLKYLNVLGKMPEVKTRFTNAIGFYRQLEPRLPEELRILAQIYAAKFQLFEGMTGVMKNLRIDSGFKAAILKSSMLVMALYNQVIGQFREDKQFGPPEIARLKEQVSIIPKRTQKYAITAKYLKLGDVKVPTAQQVMVLEIAGKNAHVMLMGPSMDNNPVEGQVSLRDLEKRTSWQKENINYYNR
;
A
#
# COMPACT_ATOMS: atom_id res chain seq x y z
N MET A 1 -45.21 56.69 19.86
CA MET A 1 -45.11 55.36 19.21
C MET A 1 -44.28 55.35 17.91
N LYS A 2 -44.18 56.45 17.14
CA LYS A 2 -43.43 56.48 15.85
C LYS A 2 -41.90 56.31 15.94
N HIS A 3 -41.25 56.73 17.03
CA HIS A 3 -39.79 56.57 17.18
C HIS A 3 -39.32 55.16 17.53
N ARG A 4 -40.19 54.32 18.13
CA ARG A 4 -39.83 52.92 18.45
C ARG A 4 -39.76 52.06 17.18
N TYR A 5 -40.59 52.33 16.17
CA TYR A 5 -40.54 51.63 14.90
C TYR A 5 -39.35 52.05 14.02
N LEU A 6 -38.91 53.31 14.10
CA LEU A 6 -37.73 53.79 13.38
C LEU A 6 -36.43 53.17 13.90
N LEU A 7 -36.28 53.01 15.22
CA LEU A 7 -35.12 52.34 15.83
C LEU A 7 -35.07 50.85 15.50
N ILE A 8 -36.22 50.18 15.43
CA ILE A 8 -36.31 48.77 15.03
C ILE A 8 -35.96 48.59 13.54
N ALA A 9 -36.35 49.53 12.68
CA ALA A 9 -36.01 49.51 11.26
C ALA A 9 -34.50 49.73 11.00
N ILE A 10 -33.83 50.59 11.78
CA ILE A 10 -32.39 50.84 11.65
C ILE A 10 -31.56 49.65 12.16
N MET A 11 -31.99 48.99 13.25
CA MET A 11 -31.35 47.75 13.72
C MET A 11 -31.52 46.57 12.75
N MET A 12 -32.66 46.48 12.06
CA MET A 12 -32.90 45.46 11.04
C MET A 12 -32.08 45.70 9.76
N LEU A 13 -31.77 46.96 9.40
CA LEU A 13 -30.95 47.28 8.23
C LEU A 13 -29.45 46.97 8.43
N SER A 14 -28.93 47.07 9.66
CA SER A 14 -27.54 46.70 9.97
C SER A 14 -27.28 45.18 9.95
N ALA A 15 -28.32 44.36 9.92
CA ALA A 15 -28.20 42.88 9.87
C ALA A 15 -28.16 42.31 8.44
N LEU A 16 -28.28 43.15 7.40
CA LEU A 16 -28.41 42.72 5.99
C LEU A 16 -27.22 43.12 5.10
N CYS A 17 -26.18 43.73 5.64
CA CYS A 17 -24.91 43.88 4.91
C CYS A 17 -23.99 42.70 5.27
N PRO A 18 -23.74 41.74 4.36
CA PRO A 18 -22.57 40.90 4.53
C PRO A 18 -21.35 41.82 4.56
N GLN A 19 -20.61 41.83 5.67
CA GLN A 19 -19.27 42.38 5.69
C GLN A 19 -18.43 41.54 4.72
N LEU A 20 -18.36 41.97 3.46
CA LEU A 20 -17.32 41.52 2.53
C LEU A 20 -16.00 42.04 3.09
N SER A 21 -15.39 41.25 3.99
CA SER A 21 -14.00 41.47 4.40
C SER A 21 -13.11 41.17 3.20
N ALA A 22 -12.74 42.20 2.45
CA ALA A 22 -11.76 42.07 1.38
C ALA A 22 -10.42 41.60 1.97
N LYS A 23 -9.87 40.51 1.44
CA LYS A 23 -8.55 40.01 1.81
C LYS A 23 -7.48 41.03 1.42
N SER A 24 -6.70 41.52 2.38
CA SER A 24 -5.53 42.38 2.12
C SER A 24 -4.24 41.56 2.00
N CYS A 25 -3.31 42.05 1.17
CA CYS A 25 -2.01 41.42 0.96
C CYS A 25 -1.15 41.47 2.23
N ILE A 26 -0.61 40.32 2.67
CA ILE A 26 0.29 40.27 3.84
C ILE A 26 1.61 41.05 3.65
N GLY A 27 2.01 41.31 2.39
CA GLY A 27 3.27 41.97 2.06
C GLY A 27 3.15 43.48 1.88
N CYS A 28 2.09 43.93 1.21
CA CYS A 28 1.93 45.34 0.83
C CYS A 28 0.57 45.96 1.18
N SER A 29 -0.29 45.23 1.90
CA SER A 29 -1.62 45.67 2.34
C SER A 29 -2.62 46.07 1.24
N ALA A 30 -2.28 45.88 -0.03
CA ALA A 30 -3.21 46.09 -1.14
C ALA A 30 -4.41 45.14 -1.04
N GLU A 31 -5.60 45.62 -1.38
CA GLU A 31 -6.80 44.79 -1.48
C GLU A 31 -6.64 43.74 -2.59
N MET A 32 -7.10 42.52 -2.32
CA MET A 32 -7.01 41.39 -3.24
C MET A 32 -8.31 40.60 -3.27
N PRO A 33 -8.59 39.89 -4.37
CA PRO A 33 -9.65 38.88 -4.41
C PRO A 33 -9.42 37.78 -3.35
N ASP A 34 -10.49 37.27 -2.75
CA ASP A 34 -10.41 36.27 -1.66
C ASP A 34 -9.72 34.96 -2.08
N ASN A 35 -9.81 34.61 -3.37
CA ASN A 35 -9.18 33.43 -3.96
C ASN A 35 -7.73 33.64 -4.40
N ALA A 36 -7.17 34.84 -4.24
CA ALA A 36 -5.78 35.11 -4.63
C ALA A 36 -4.81 34.29 -3.77
N THR A 37 -4.03 33.43 -4.42
CA THR A 37 -2.91 32.68 -3.83
C THR A 37 -1.58 33.42 -3.94
N PHE A 38 -1.58 34.60 -4.57
CA PHE A 38 -0.39 35.39 -4.87
C PHE A 38 -0.78 36.86 -5.08
N CYS A 39 0.07 37.81 -4.63
CA CYS A 39 -0.16 39.24 -4.84
C CYS A 39 0.48 39.72 -6.14
N ALA A 40 -0.32 40.28 -7.06
CA ALA A 40 0.19 40.81 -8.33
C ALA A 40 1.07 42.07 -8.17
N GLY A 41 0.95 42.81 -7.06
CA GLY A 41 1.72 44.02 -6.82
C GLY A 41 3.12 43.76 -6.26
N CYS A 42 3.22 43.00 -5.16
CA CYS A 42 4.49 42.77 -4.45
C CYS A 42 5.04 41.34 -4.59
N MET A 43 4.39 40.50 -5.40
CA MET A 43 4.81 39.12 -5.69
C MET A 43 4.88 38.19 -4.46
N THR A 44 4.23 38.57 -3.35
CA THR A 44 4.24 37.75 -2.13
C THR A 44 3.19 36.62 -2.23
N PRO A 45 3.56 35.35 -1.95
CA PRO A 45 2.62 34.25 -1.85
C PRO A 45 1.59 34.53 -0.75
N GLN A 46 0.30 34.29 -1.04
CA GLN A 46 -0.77 34.54 -0.07
C GLN A 46 -1.27 33.21 0.48
N PRO A 47 -1.47 33.10 1.81
CA PRO A 47 -2.07 31.92 2.40
C PRO A 47 -3.46 31.68 1.80
N LYS A 48 -3.76 30.43 1.43
CA LYS A 48 -5.09 30.05 0.94
C LYS A 48 -6.10 30.33 2.06
N ALA A 49 -7.11 31.13 1.77
CA ALA A 49 -8.22 31.32 2.69
C ALA A 49 -8.91 29.96 2.86
N VAL A 50 -8.91 29.43 4.09
CA VAL A 50 -9.72 28.26 4.43
C VAL A 50 -11.14 28.77 4.57
N THR A 51 -11.89 28.79 3.47
CA THR A 51 -13.34 28.86 3.55
C THR A 51 -13.82 27.61 4.26
N LEU A 52 -14.18 27.74 5.54
CA LEU A 52 -15.04 26.78 6.22
C LEU A 52 -16.43 26.87 5.57
N SER A 53 -16.54 26.39 4.34
CA SER A 53 -17.83 26.05 3.77
C SER A 53 -18.43 25.00 4.71
N ALA A 54 -19.59 25.29 5.30
CA ALA A 54 -20.42 24.26 5.89
C ALA A 54 -20.67 23.22 4.81
N ALA A 55 -19.88 22.15 4.83
CA ALA A 55 -19.95 21.12 3.83
C ALA A 55 -21.37 20.55 3.89
N SER A 56 -22.11 20.66 2.79
CA SER A 56 -23.20 19.73 2.57
C SER A 56 -22.57 18.33 2.72
N LYS A 57 -22.94 17.62 3.79
CA LYS A 57 -22.44 16.27 4.10
C LYS A 57 -22.91 15.33 2.99
N LYS A 58 -22.22 15.29 1.86
CA LYS A 58 -22.09 14.03 1.14
C LYS A 58 -21.40 13.08 2.11
N PRO A 59 -21.94 11.89 2.39
CA PRO A 59 -21.27 10.93 3.25
C PRO A 59 -19.87 10.70 2.68
N VAL A 60 -18.84 11.04 3.47
CA VAL A 60 -17.45 10.79 3.08
C VAL A 60 -17.31 9.29 2.93
N ASN A 61 -17.05 8.85 1.70
CA ASN A 61 -16.74 7.46 1.44
C ASN A 61 -15.32 7.18 1.96
N HIS A 62 -15.23 6.78 3.24
CA HIS A 62 -13.95 6.49 3.90
C HIS A 62 -13.15 5.41 3.16
N ARG A 63 -13.82 4.47 2.48
CA ARG A 63 -13.15 3.46 1.66
C ARG A 63 -12.40 4.10 0.50
N GLU A 64 -13.09 4.94 -0.27
CA GLU A 64 -12.48 5.68 -1.37
C GLU A 64 -11.35 6.58 -0.88
N GLN A 65 -11.54 7.23 0.27
CA GLN A 65 -10.51 8.08 0.86
C GLN A 65 -9.23 7.30 1.19
N VAL A 66 -9.34 6.09 1.77
CA VAL A 66 -8.17 5.25 2.09
C VAL A 66 -7.51 4.74 0.79
N LEU A 67 -8.29 4.27 -0.19
CA LEU A 67 -7.77 3.83 -1.49
C LEU A 67 -7.01 4.96 -2.19
N GLN A 68 -7.61 6.14 -2.29
CA GLN A 68 -7.00 7.30 -2.92
C GLN A 68 -5.73 7.74 -2.20
N MET A 69 -5.73 7.72 -0.86
CA MET A 69 -4.58 8.08 -0.03
C MET A 69 -3.34 7.23 -0.35
N PHE A 70 -3.53 5.93 -0.61
CA PHE A 70 -2.44 5.00 -0.90
C PHE A 70 -2.29 4.63 -2.38
N SER A 71 -3.08 5.21 -3.28
CA SER A 71 -3.04 4.94 -4.73
C SER A 71 -1.64 5.02 -5.36
N PHE A 72 -0.77 5.88 -4.83
CA PHE A 72 0.62 6.00 -5.28
C PHE A 72 1.47 4.74 -5.04
N ILE A 73 1.10 3.90 -4.09
CA ILE A 73 1.72 2.58 -3.88
C ILE A 73 1.37 1.66 -5.05
N ASP A 74 0.13 1.73 -5.55
CA ASP A 74 -0.33 0.96 -6.71
C ASP A 74 0.34 1.48 -8.00
N GLU A 75 0.47 2.80 -8.16
CA GLU A 75 1.24 3.41 -9.25
C GLU A 75 2.71 2.98 -9.21
N PHE A 76 3.31 2.96 -8.02
CA PHE A 76 4.72 2.60 -7.87
C PHE A 76 4.99 1.12 -8.19
N GLU A 77 4.02 0.25 -7.93
CA GLU A 77 4.09 -1.17 -8.30
C GLU A 77 4.33 -1.38 -9.80
N GLY A 78 3.76 -0.51 -10.65
CA GLY A 78 3.93 -0.58 -12.10
C GLY A 78 5.40 -0.50 -12.55
N TYR A 79 6.26 0.18 -11.78
CA TYR A 79 7.69 0.28 -12.11
C TYR A 79 8.46 -1.03 -11.90
N PHE A 80 7.95 -1.95 -11.07
CA PHE A 80 8.56 -3.28 -10.90
C PHE A 80 8.23 -4.22 -12.06
N HIS A 81 7.09 -4.03 -12.73
CA HIS A 81 6.66 -4.85 -13.85
C HIS A 81 7.51 -4.61 -15.11
N ASP A 82 7.95 -3.38 -15.33
CA ASP A 82 8.77 -2.99 -16.48
C ASP A 82 10.26 -3.35 -16.33
N LEU A 83 10.69 -3.92 -15.20
CA LEU A 83 12.11 -4.20 -14.86
C LEU A 83 13.06 -3.02 -15.09
N LYS A 84 12.56 -1.77 -15.10
CA LYS A 84 13.38 -0.57 -15.17
C LYS A 84 13.99 -0.33 -13.79
N TYR A 85 14.94 -1.18 -13.42
CA TYR A 85 15.63 -1.22 -12.13
C TYR A 85 16.05 0.17 -11.64
N LEU A 86 16.63 0.98 -12.53
CA LEU A 86 17.06 2.35 -12.21
C LEU A 86 15.87 3.27 -11.88
N ASN A 87 14.72 3.09 -12.52
CA ASN A 87 13.53 3.88 -12.25
C ASN A 87 12.96 3.55 -10.87
N VAL A 88 12.90 2.26 -10.49
CA VAL A 88 12.48 1.84 -9.15
C VAL A 88 13.35 2.49 -8.08
N LEU A 89 14.68 2.43 -8.24
CA LEU A 89 15.61 3.00 -7.27
C LEU A 89 15.52 4.54 -7.21
N GLY A 90 15.38 5.20 -8.36
CA GLY A 90 15.27 6.66 -8.44
C GLY A 90 13.96 7.21 -7.87
N LYS A 91 12.86 6.45 -7.98
CA LYS A 91 11.54 6.86 -7.50
C LYS A 91 11.27 6.55 -6.03
N MET A 92 11.98 5.58 -5.45
CA MET A 92 11.75 5.17 -4.05
C MET A 92 11.81 6.32 -3.01
N PRO A 93 12.72 7.31 -3.10
CA PRO A 93 12.73 8.44 -2.15
C PRO A 93 11.44 9.26 -2.17
N GLU A 94 10.90 9.52 -3.37
CA GLU A 94 9.63 10.24 -3.56
C GLU A 94 8.47 9.47 -2.91
N VAL A 95 8.41 8.16 -3.18
CA VAL A 95 7.39 7.25 -2.62
C VAL A 95 7.46 7.20 -1.10
N LYS A 96 8.66 7.17 -0.52
CA LYS A 96 8.87 7.17 0.94
C LYS A 96 8.33 8.46 1.59
N THR A 97 8.56 9.61 0.97
CA THR A 97 8.01 10.89 1.45
C THR A 97 6.49 10.90 1.36
N ARG A 98 5.92 10.48 0.21
CA ARG A 98 4.46 10.36 0.05
C ARG A 98 3.83 9.42 1.08
N PHE A 99 4.47 8.29 1.35
CA PHE A 99 4.03 7.32 2.36
C PHE A 99 4.06 7.88 3.78
N THR A 100 5.13 8.60 4.15
CA THR A 100 5.22 9.25 5.46
C THR A 100 4.09 10.26 5.67
N ASN A 101 3.78 11.05 4.64
CA ASN A 101 2.68 12.00 4.68
C ASN A 101 1.32 11.29 4.79
N ALA A 102 1.09 10.28 3.95
CA ALA A 102 -0.14 9.47 3.95
C ALA A 102 -0.40 8.84 5.33
N ILE A 103 0.62 8.26 5.96
CA ILE A 103 0.51 7.70 7.33
C ILE A 103 0.20 8.79 8.36
N GLY A 104 0.78 9.98 8.22
CA GLY A 104 0.45 11.13 9.08
C GLY A 104 -1.04 11.48 9.03
N PHE A 105 -1.63 11.54 7.83
CA PHE A 105 -3.07 11.75 7.64
C PHE A 105 -3.92 10.56 8.12
N TYR A 106 -3.50 9.34 7.81
CA TYR A 106 -4.19 8.12 8.24
C TYR A 106 -4.35 8.06 9.76
N ARG A 107 -3.30 8.38 10.54
CA ARG A 107 -3.36 8.37 12.02
C ARG A 107 -4.45 9.29 12.59
N GLN A 108 -4.77 10.38 11.91
CA GLN A 108 -5.84 11.28 12.33
C GLN A 108 -7.24 10.72 12.04
N LEU A 109 -7.36 9.89 11.00
CA LEU A 109 -8.60 9.27 10.57
C LEU A 109 -8.86 7.92 11.25
N GLU A 110 -7.81 7.16 11.55
CA GLU A 110 -7.84 5.79 12.08
C GLU A 110 -8.85 5.54 13.21
N PRO A 111 -8.99 6.40 14.24
CA PRO A 111 -9.95 6.17 15.34
C PRO A 111 -11.41 6.12 14.88
N ARG A 112 -11.72 6.65 13.70
CA ARG A 112 -13.07 6.73 13.12
C ARG A 112 -13.28 5.69 12.02
N LEU A 113 -12.25 4.95 11.64
CA LEU A 113 -12.32 3.99 10.56
C LEU A 113 -12.87 2.64 11.06
N PRO A 114 -13.83 2.05 10.32
CA PRO A 114 -14.19 0.65 10.46
C PRO A 114 -12.97 -0.28 10.38
N GLU A 115 -13.11 -1.49 10.93
CA GLU A 115 -12.02 -2.45 11.02
C GLU A 115 -11.45 -2.86 9.66
N GLU A 116 -12.30 -3.08 8.67
CA GLU A 116 -11.91 -3.44 7.31
C GLU A 116 -11.02 -2.38 6.66
N LEU A 117 -11.24 -1.10 6.94
CA LEU A 117 -10.43 -0.01 6.39
C LEU A 117 -9.09 0.13 7.09
N ARG A 118 -9.01 -0.26 8.38
CA ARG A 118 -7.74 -0.40 9.10
C ARG A 118 -6.92 -1.56 8.53
N ILE A 119 -7.56 -2.68 8.21
CA ILE A 119 -6.92 -3.82 7.52
C ILE A 119 -6.39 -3.38 6.15
N LEU A 120 -7.19 -2.64 5.36
CA LEU A 120 -6.76 -2.10 4.06
C LEU A 120 -5.51 -1.24 4.18
N ALA A 121 -5.47 -0.31 5.14
CA ALA A 121 -4.31 0.54 5.37
C ALA A 121 -3.07 -0.26 5.81
N GLN A 122 -3.25 -1.29 6.66
CA GLN A 122 -2.16 -2.20 7.06
C GLN A 122 -1.59 -2.97 5.86
N ILE A 123 -2.44 -3.41 4.92
CA ILE A 123 -1.99 -4.07 3.69
C ILE A 123 -1.16 -3.10 2.84
N TYR A 124 -1.59 -1.86 2.66
CA TYR A 124 -0.80 -0.85 1.95
C TYR A 124 0.54 -0.55 2.63
N ALA A 125 0.56 -0.50 3.96
CA ALA A 125 1.80 -0.37 4.71
C ALA A 125 2.73 -1.57 4.50
N ALA A 126 2.19 -2.80 4.46
CA ALA A 126 2.96 -4.00 4.16
C ALA A 126 3.50 -4.01 2.72
N LYS A 127 2.72 -3.55 1.72
CA LYS A 127 3.21 -3.35 0.33
C LYS A 127 4.40 -2.38 0.31
N PHE A 128 4.30 -1.26 1.00
CA PHE A 128 5.40 -0.29 1.09
C PHE A 128 6.65 -0.89 1.73
N GLN A 129 6.52 -1.63 2.83
CA GLN A 129 7.65 -2.32 3.46
C GLN A 129 8.28 -3.36 2.53
N LEU A 130 7.46 -4.05 1.72
CA LEU A 130 7.97 -4.98 0.72
C LEU A 130 8.81 -4.27 -0.35
N PHE A 131 8.37 -3.09 -0.80
CA PHE A 131 9.16 -2.27 -1.73
C PHE A 131 10.48 -1.79 -1.12
N GLU A 132 10.49 -1.35 0.14
CA GLU A 132 11.73 -1.02 0.85
C GLU A 132 12.67 -2.23 0.89
N GLY A 133 12.17 -3.41 1.25
CA GLY A 133 12.94 -4.65 1.25
C GLY A 133 13.51 -5.01 -0.12
N MET A 134 12.69 -4.97 -1.17
CA MET A 134 13.11 -5.24 -2.54
C MET A 134 14.18 -4.25 -3.02
N THR A 135 14.00 -2.95 -2.78
CA THR A 135 15.00 -1.94 -3.15
C THR A 135 16.31 -2.11 -2.37
N GLY A 136 16.24 -2.53 -1.10
CA GLY A 136 17.41 -2.86 -0.28
C GLY A 136 18.18 -4.05 -0.86
N VAL A 137 17.49 -5.12 -1.22
CA VAL A 137 18.08 -6.29 -1.89
C VAL A 137 18.70 -5.87 -3.21
N MET A 138 17.97 -5.12 -4.05
CA MET A 138 18.43 -4.59 -5.34
C MET A 138 19.74 -3.82 -5.25
N LYS A 139 19.90 -2.97 -4.23
CA LYS A 139 21.14 -2.18 -4.00
C LYS A 139 22.29 -2.99 -3.43
N ASN A 140 22.00 -4.14 -2.80
CA ASN A 140 23.03 -4.94 -2.18
C ASN A 140 23.81 -5.74 -3.26
N LEU A 141 25.09 -5.38 -3.41
CA LEU A 141 26.02 -6.01 -4.36
C LEU A 141 26.65 -7.30 -3.80
N ARG A 142 26.49 -7.60 -2.52
CA ARG A 142 27.04 -8.80 -1.86
C ARG A 142 26.13 -10.02 -1.96
N ILE A 143 24.88 -9.82 -2.39
CA ILE A 143 23.91 -10.90 -2.55
C ILE A 143 24.08 -11.47 -3.96
N ASP A 144 24.21 -12.80 -4.04
CA ASP A 144 24.21 -13.54 -5.30
C ASP A 144 23.03 -13.15 -6.19
N SER A 145 23.26 -12.99 -7.51
CA SER A 145 22.24 -12.52 -8.44
C SER A 145 21.03 -13.46 -8.52
N GLY A 146 21.26 -14.77 -8.47
CA GLY A 146 20.18 -15.75 -8.45
C GLY A 146 19.38 -15.70 -7.16
N PHE A 147 20.06 -15.56 -6.02
CA PHE A 147 19.37 -15.37 -4.75
C PHE A 147 18.58 -14.05 -4.72
N LYS A 148 19.14 -12.96 -5.25
CA LYS A 148 18.44 -11.69 -5.43
C LYS A 148 17.18 -11.88 -6.29
N ALA A 149 17.28 -12.55 -7.42
CA ALA A 149 16.14 -12.85 -8.27
C ALA A 149 15.07 -13.68 -7.55
N ALA A 150 15.48 -14.68 -6.74
CA ALA A 150 14.56 -15.50 -5.95
C ALA A 150 13.82 -14.66 -4.89
N ILE A 151 14.53 -13.77 -4.19
CA ILE A 151 13.91 -12.84 -3.24
C ILE A 151 12.91 -11.95 -3.96
N LEU A 152 13.29 -11.33 -5.09
CA LEU A 152 12.40 -10.46 -5.85
C LEU A 152 11.14 -11.21 -6.32
N LYS A 153 11.29 -12.42 -6.86
CA LYS A 153 10.17 -13.26 -7.27
C LYS A 153 9.25 -13.61 -6.09
N SER A 154 9.82 -13.95 -4.93
CA SER A 154 9.05 -14.21 -3.70
C SER A 154 8.27 -12.98 -3.24
N SER A 155 8.88 -11.78 -3.34
CA SER A 155 8.21 -10.52 -3.01
C SER A 155 7.08 -10.21 -3.99
N MET A 156 7.25 -10.50 -5.28
CA MET A 156 6.17 -10.32 -6.27
C MET A 156 4.98 -11.25 -6.03
N LEU A 157 5.20 -12.47 -5.54
CA LEU A 157 4.12 -13.35 -5.10
C LEU A 157 3.33 -12.72 -3.94
N VAL A 158 4.01 -12.19 -2.92
CA VAL A 158 3.36 -11.51 -1.79
C VAL A 158 2.58 -10.27 -2.25
N MET A 159 3.17 -9.49 -3.17
CA MET A 159 2.53 -8.33 -3.78
C MET A 159 1.21 -8.73 -4.47
N ALA A 160 1.22 -9.80 -5.26
CA ALA A 160 0.02 -10.32 -5.92
C ALA A 160 -1.07 -10.75 -4.93
N LEU A 161 -0.68 -11.38 -3.81
CA LEU A 161 -1.63 -11.74 -2.75
C LEU A 161 -2.24 -10.51 -2.06
N TYR A 162 -1.44 -9.48 -1.80
CA TYR A 162 -1.98 -8.21 -1.28
C TYR A 162 -2.93 -7.55 -2.28
N ASN A 163 -2.61 -7.57 -3.57
CA ASN A 163 -3.47 -7.03 -4.62
C ASN A 163 -4.81 -7.76 -4.73
N GLN A 164 -4.82 -9.08 -4.53
CA GLN A 164 -6.06 -9.85 -4.49
C GLN A 164 -6.96 -9.39 -3.33
N VAL A 165 -6.40 -9.10 -2.16
CA VAL A 165 -7.17 -8.58 -1.02
C VAL A 165 -7.64 -7.15 -1.28
N ILE A 166 -6.77 -6.26 -1.77
CA ILE A 166 -7.12 -4.88 -2.13
C ILE A 166 -8.23 -4.84 -3.20
N GLY A 167 -8.20 -5.75 -4.18
CA GLY A 167 -9.19 -5.86 -5.24
C GLY A 167 -10.62 -5.95 -4.71
N GLN A 168 -10.83 -6.68 -3.61
CA GLN A 168 -12.15 -6.80 -2.97
C GLN A 168 -12.69 -5.46 -2.43
N PHE A 169 -11.82 -4.50 -2.08
CA PHE A 169 -12.24 -3.16 -1.66
C PHE A 169 -12.60 -2.25 -2.84
N ARG A 170 -12.19 -2.60 -4.06
CA ARG A 170 -12.55 -1.87 -5.28
C ARG A 170 -13.91 -2.31 -5.84
N GLU A 171 -14.41 -3.45 -5.37
CA GLU A 171 -15.75 -3.95 -5.68
C GLU A 171 -16.81 -3.21 -4.85
N ASP A 172 -18.03 -3.11 -5.40
CA ASP A 172 -19.21 -2.61 -4.68
C ASP A 172 -19.75 -3.69 -3.72
N LYS A 173 -18.93 -4.03 -2.72
CA LYS A 173 -19.17 -5.06 -1.73
C LYS A 173 -19.20 -4.45 -0.33
N GLN A 174 -20.10 -4.94 0.53
CA GLN A 174 -20.11 -4.59 1.96
C GLN A 174 -19.31 -5.62 2.76
N PHE A 175 -18.63 -5.17 3.82
CA PHE A 175 -17.84 -6.02 4.69
C PHE A 175 -18.56 -6.18 6.03
N GLY A 176 -19.39 -7.21 6.13
CA GLY A 176 -19.98 -7.63 7.40
C GLY A 176 -18.97 -8.40 8.26
N PRO A 177 -19.36 -8.78 9.49
CA PRO A 177 -18.51 -9.59 10.37
C PRO A 177 -17.91 -10.86 9.73
N PRO A 178 -18.66 -11.68 8.95
CA PRO A 178 -18.08 -12.86 8.32
C PRO A 178 -17.10 -12.51 7.19
N GLU A 179 -17.33 -11.45 6.43
CA GLU A 179 -16.38 -10.97 5.42
C GLU A 179 -15.09 -10.43 6.05
N ILE A 180 -15.20 -9.70 7.17
CA ILE A 180 -14.04 -9.21 7.93
C ILE A 180 -13.23 -10.38 8.48
N ALA A 181 -13.88 -11.42 9.01
CA ALA A 181 -13.18 -12.62 9.46
C ALA A 181 -12.40 -13.30 8.33
N ARG A 182 -13.03 -13.45 7.15
CA ARG A 182 -12.36 -13.99 5.95
C ARG A 182 -11.20 -13.10 5.48
N LEU A 183 -11.35 -11.78 5.51
CA LEU A 183 -10.26 -10.84 5.18
C LEU A 183 -9.06 -11.04 6.11
N LYS A 184 -9.29 -11.12 7.42
CA LYS A 184 -8.23 -11.37 8.41
C LYS A 184 -7.52 -12.70 8.15
N GLU A 185 -8.29 -13.75 7.89
CA GLU A 185 -7.76 -15.06 7.56
C GLU A 185 -6.88 -15.01 6.30
N GLN A 186 -7.38 -14.43 5.20
CA GLN A 186 -6.61 -14.23 3.96
C GLN A 186 -5.29 -13.50 4.22
N VAL A 187 -5.32 -12.38 4.95
CA VAL A 187 -4.11 -11.60 5.26
C VAL A 187 -3.14 -12.40 6.14
N SER A 188 -3.66 -13.17 7.12
CA SER A 188 -2.84 -13.98 8.02
C SER A 188 -2.11 -15.14 7.34
N ILE A 189 -2.65 -15.62 6.21
CA ILE A 189 -2.05 -16.69 5.41
C ILE A 189 -0.89 -16.17 4.56
N ILE A 190 -0.85 -14.89 4.20
CA ILE A 190 0.17 -14.32 3.30
C ILE A 190 1.61 -14.59 3.81
N PRO A 191 1.97 -14.35 5.09
CA PRO A 191 3.30 -14.72 5.59
C PRO A 191 3.60 -16.22 5.54
N LYS A 192 2.56 -17.07 5.65
CA LYS A 192 2.69 -18.53 5.56
C LYS A 192 2.98 -19.00 4.13
N ARG A 193 2.48 -18.28 3.11
CA ARG A 193 2.79 -18.53 1.68
C ARG A 193 4.26 -18.36 1.35
N THR A 194 4.97 -17.52 2.11
CA THR A 194 6.41 -17.27 1.91
C THR A 194 7.29 -17.98 2.92
N GLN A 195 6.74 -18.96 3.64
CA GLN A 195 7.53 -19.73 4.58
C GLN A 195 8.63 -20.49 3.82
N LYS A 196 9.83 -20.45 4.42
CA LYS A 196 10.99 -21.21 3.93
C LYS A 196 11.03 -22.55 4.63
N TYR A 197 11.30 -23.60 3.86
CA TYR A 197 11.40 -24.97 4.33
C TYR A 197 12.82 -25.47 4.11
N ALA A 198 13.42 -26.07 5.13
CA ALA A 198 14.78 -26.60 5.04
C ALA A 198 14.77 -27.94 4.31
N ILE A 199 15.76 -28.18 3.44
CA ILE A 199 16.00 -29.49 2.85
C ILE A 199 16.65 -30.38 3.92
N THR A 200 15.95 -31.46 4.28
CA THR A 200 16.35 -32.41 5.34
C THR A 200 17.00 -33.67 4.77
N ALA A 201 16.69 -34.04 3.51
CA ALA A 201 17.34 -35.13 2.81
C ALA A 201 18.70 -34.71 2.21
N LYS A 202 19.49 -35.68 1.72
CA LYS A 202 20.80 -35.42 1.06
C LYS A 202 20.72 -34.36 -0.05
N TYR A 203 19.64 -34.38 -0.82
CA TYR A 203 19.32 -33.35 -1.80
C TYR A 203 17.83 -33.34 -2.16
N LEU A 204 17.38 -32.21 -2.70
CA LEU A 204 16.13 -32.04 -3.43
C LEU A 204 16.45 -31.75 -4.91
N LYS A 205 15.77 -32.41 -5.85
CA LYS A 205 15.92 -32.13 -7.28
C LYS A 205 14.95 -31.02 -7.66
N LEU A 206 15.47 -29.90 -8.17
CA LEU A 206 14.70 -28.78 -8.72
C LEU A 206 15.10 -28.61 -10.19
N GLY A 207 14.20 -28.99 -11.12
CA GLY A 207 14.56 -29.07 -12.54
C GLY A 207 15.71 -30.04 -12.74
N ASP A 208 16.80 -29.59 -13.37
CA ASP A 208 18.01 -30.39 -13.56
C ASP A 208 19.04 -30.26 -12.43
N VAL A 209 18.78 -29.40 -11.45
CA VAL A 209 19.72 -29.08 -10.38
C VAL A 209 19.43 -29.94 -9.14
N LYS A 210 20.49 -30.48 -8.53
CA LYS A 210 20.42 -31.14 -7.21
C LYS A 210 20.82 -30.15 -6.13
N VAL A 211 19.84 -29.66 -5.39
CA VAL A 211 20.05 -28.73 -4.27
C VAL A 211 20.39 -29.53 -2.99
N PRO A 212 21.53 -29.28 -2.35
CA PRO A 212 21.98 -30.07 -1.19
C PRO A 212 21.17 -29.80 0.09
N THR A 213 21.36 -30.66 1.09
CA THR A 213 20.85 -30.50 2.47
C THR A 213 21.18 -29.13 3.07
N ALA A 214 20.39 -28.70 4.06
CA ALA A 214 20.53 -27.45 4.82
C ALA A 214 20.24 -26.15 4.03
N GLN A 215 20.11 -26.23 2.70
CA GLN A 215 19.54 -25.16 1.90
C GLN A 215 18.05 -25.01 2.18
N GLN A 216 17.51 -23.83 1.91
CA GLN A 216 16.10 -23.52 2.11
C GLN A 216 15.38 -23.38 0.78
N VAL A 217 14.14 -23.84 0.73
CA VAL A 217 13.25 -23.70 -0.43
C VAL A 217 11.95 -23.02 -0.03
N MET A 218 11.27 -22.42 -0.99
CA MET A 218 9.94 -21.88 -0.83
C MET A 218 9.01 -22.52 -1.86
N VAL A 219 7.78 -22.80 -1.44
CA VAL A 219 6.74 -23.28 -2.36
C VAL A 219 6.03 -22.08 -2.96
N LEU A 220 6.03 -21.97 -4.29
CA LEU A 220 5.39 -20.87 -5.01
C LEU A 220 3.89 -21.14 -5.20
N GLU A 221 3.58 -22.35 -5.65
CA GLU A 221 2.22 -22.81 -5.95
C GLU A 221 2.11 -24.32 -5.77
N ILE A 222 0.88 -24.79 -5.56
CA ILE A 222 0.53 -26.20 -5.52
C ILE A 222 -0.54 -26.44 -6.59
N ALA A 223 -0.28 -27.40 -7.47
CA ALA A 223 -1.18 -27.81 -8.54
C ALA A 223 -1.36 -29.33 -8.49
N GLY A 224 -2.52 -29.77 -8.00
CA GLY A 224 -2.83 -31.18 -7.82
C GLY A 224 -1.85 -31.87 -6.87
N LYS A 225 -1.06 -32.83 -7.39
CA LYS A 225 -0.09 -33.62 -6.60
C LYS A 225 1.34 -33.07 -6.66
N ASN A 226 1.54 -31.93 -7.30
CA ASN A 226 2.85 -31.31 -7.48
C ASN A 226 2.87 -29.90 -6.88
N ALA A 227 4.04 -29.51 -6.41
CA ALA A 227 4.36 -28.17 -5.96
C ALA A 227 5.44 -27.59 -6.87
N HIS A 228 5.28 -26.33 -7.24
CA HIS A 228 6.34 -25.55 -7.83
C HIS A 228 7.19 -24.98 -6.71
N VAL A 229 8.47 -25.35 -6.68
CA VAL A 229 9.40 -25.05 -5.59
C VAL A 229 10.57 -24.23 -6.12
N MET A 230 10.99 -23.24 -5.35
CA MET A 230 12.12 -22.37 -5.64
C MET A 230 13.17 -22.45 -4.54
N LEU A 231 14.44 -22.50 -4.92
CA LEU A 231 15.57 -22.35 -4.00
C LEU A 231 15.64 -20.92 -3.45
N MET A 232 15.69 -20.79 -2.13
CA MET A 232 15.92 -19.52 -1.43
C MET A 232 17.40 -19.38 -1.06
N GLY A 233 18.27 -19.43 -2.06
CA GLY A 233 19.72 -19.38 -1.90
C GLY A 233 20.46 -19.06 -3.21
N PRO A 234 21.80 -19.04 -3.17
CA PRO A 234 22.63 -18.72 -4.34
C PRO A 234 22.45 -19.68 -5.51
N SER A 235 22.69 -19.21 -6.73
CA SER A 235 22.67 -20.02 -7.95
C SER A 235 23.80 -19.63 -8.91
N MET A 236 24.24 -20.56 -9.76
CA MET A 236 25.30 -20.30 -10.74
C MET A 236 24.86 -19.46 -11.94
N ASP A 237 23.58 -19.54 -12.35
CA ASP A 237 23.11 -19.00 -13.64
C ASP A 237 22.48 -17.60 -13.53
N ASN A 238 22.74 -16.88 -12.43
CA ASN A 238 22.13 -15.59 -12.09
C ASN A 238 20.58 -15.59 -12.07
N ASN A 239 19.95 -16.76 -12.16
CA ASN A 239 18.50 -16.96 -12.20
C ASN A 239 18.07 -17.86 -11.04
N PRO A 240 16.84 -17.70 -10.52
CA PRO A 240 16.35 -18.58 -9.46
C PRO A 240 16.35 -20.04 -9.91
N VAL A 241 16.80 -20.95 -9.04
CA VAL A 241 16.69 -22.39 -9.28
C VAL A 241 15.29 -22.85 -8.87
N GLU A 242 14.54 -23.38 -9.82
CA GLU A 242 13.13 -23.74 -9.66
C GLU A 242 12.83 -25.11 -10.24
N GLY A 243 11.76 -25.75 -9.77
CA GLY A 243 11.30 -27.00 -10.34
C GLY A 243 9.99 -27.50 -9.76
N GLN A 244 9.34 -28.38 -10.51
CA GLN A 244 8.18 -29.13 -10.05
C GLN A 244 8.64 -30.31 -9.18
N VAL A 245 8.06 -30.43 -7.99
CA VAL A 245 8.35 -31.49 -7.01
C VAL A 245 7.04 -32.13 -6.59
N SER A 246 6.97 -33.46 -6.54
CA SER A 246 5.78 -34.14 -6.02
C SER A 246 5.56 -33.79 -4.55
N LEU A 247 4.31 -33.65 -4.10
CA LEU A 247 4.01 -33.35 -2.69
C LEU A 247 4.59 -34.41 -1.75
N ARG A 248 4.63 -35.67 -2.19
CA ARG A 248 5.25 -36.79 -1.46
C ARG A 248 6.75 -36.59 -1.28
N ASP A 249 7.46 -36.17 -2.34
CA ASP A 249 8.90 -35.90 -2.25
C ASP A 249 9.18 -34.65 -1.44
N LEU A 250 8.33 -33.62 -1.56
CA LEU A 250 8.46 -32.38 -0.81
C LEU A 250 8.38 -32.66 0.71
N GLU A 251 7.36 -33.41 1.14
CA GLU A 251 7.18 -33.82 2.55
C GLU A 251 8.32 -34.73 3.04
N LYS A 252 8.76 -35.68 2.21
CA LYS A 252 9.82 -36.63 2.58
C LYS A 252 11.22 -35.98 2.67
N ARG A 253 11.48 -34.93 1.88
CA ARG A 253 12.84 -34.39 1.67
C ARG A 253 13.07 -33.01 2.26
N THR A 254 12.03 -32.38 2.78
CA THR A 254 12.10 -31.04 3.38
C THR A 254 11.38 -31.00 4.72
N SER A 255 11.43 -29.86 5.41
CA SER A 255 10.65 -29.60 6.61
C SER A 255 9.18 -29.22 6.30
N TRP A 256 8.76 -29.24 5.04
CA TRP A 256 7.39 -28.97 4.63
C TRP A 256 6.46 -30.11 5.09
N GLN A 257 5.30 -29.75 5.64
CA GLN A 257 4.27 -30.68 6.09
C GLN A 257 2.98 -30.53 5.28
N LYS A 258 2.22 -31.62 5.15
CA LYS A 258 1.01 -31.67 4.31
C LYS A 258 -0.04 -30.64 4.69
N GLU A 259 -0.17 -30.28 5.96
CA GLU A 259 -1.15 -29.29 6.45
C GLU A 259 -0.93 -27.91 5.84
N ASN A 260 0.31 -27.62 5.40
CA ASN A 260 0.63 -26.36 4.73
C ASN A 260 -0.08 -26.22 3.38
N ILE A 261 -0.61 -27.30 2.80
CA ILE A 261 -1.40 -27.24 1.55
C ILE A 261 -2.57 -26.27 1.66
N ASN A 262 -3.14 -26.13 2.87
CA ASN A 262 -4.28 -25.27 3.12
C ASN A 262 -4.00 -23.79 2.87
N TYR A 263 -2.72 -23.38 2.91
CA TYR A 263 -2.32 -22.03 2.53
C TYR A 263 -2.37 -21.79 1.01
N TYR A 264 -2.36 -22.85 0.20
CA TYR A 264 -2.25 -22.78 -1.25
C TYR A 264 -3.57 -22.91 -2.00
N ASN A 265 -4.65 -23.24 -1.30
CA ASN A 265 -5.99 -23.29 -1.85
C ASN A 265 -6.42 -21.87 -2.27
N ARG A 266 -6.89 -21.75 -3.51
CA ARG A 266 -7.47 -20.52 -4.06
C ARG A 266 -8.94 -20.43 -3.70
#